data_AF-A0A1R0WGQ3-F1
#
_entry.id   AF-A0A1R0WGQ3-F1
#
_cell.length_a   1.000
_cell.length_b   1.000
_cell.length_c   1.000
_cell.angle_alpha   90.00
_cell.angle_beta   90.00
_cell.angle_gamma   90.00
#
_symmetry.space_group_name_H-M   'P 1'
#
loop_
_entity.id
_entity.type
_entity.pdbx_description
1 polymer ?
#
loop_
_entity_poly.entity_id
_entity_poly.type
_entity_poly.pdbx_seq_one_letter_code
_entity_poly.pdbx_strand_id
1 'polypeptide(L)' 'MIQWKKYDPRKPVSHIPYLVTNGDYVLKAIHANYREVGYTWGDGERAFLPDVTHYAEINLPGEVDQ' A
#
# COMPACT_ATOMS: atom_id res chain seq x y z
N MET A 1 12.30 12.58 2.79
CA MET A 1 11.06 13.18 2.26
C MET A 1 10.27 12.06 1.57
N ILE A 2 9.01 11.85 1.93
CA ILE A 2 8.19 10.76 1.36
C ILE A 2 7.72 11.17 -0.03
N GLN A 3 7.94 10.30 -1.01
CA GLN A 3 7.51 10.51 -2.40
C GLN A 3 6.19 9.79 -2.65
N TRP A 4 5.08 10.52 -2.55
CA TRP A 4 3.74 9.98 -2.78
C TRP A 4 3.47 9.79 -4.27
N LYS A 5 2.98 8.60 -4.62
CA LYS A 5 2.51 8.23 -5.96
C LYS A 5 0.99 8.13 -5.93
N LYS A 6 0.32 8.72 -6.92
CA LYS A 6 -1.14 8.61 -7.05
C LYS A 6 -1.51 7.17 -7.39
N TYR A 7 -2.48 6.62 -6.67
CA TYR A 7 -2.98 5.28 -6.90
C TYR A 7 -3.84 5.23 -8.17
N ASP A 8 -3.57 4.23 -9.03
CA ASP A 8 -4.37 3.90 -10.21
C ASP A 8 -4.77 2.43 -10.10
N PRO A 9 -6.05 2.11 -9.84
CA PRO A 9 -6.49 0.73 -9.63
C PRO A 9 -6.34 -0.16 -10.87
N ARG A 10 -6.11 0.42 -12.06
CA ARG A 10 -5.85 -0.33 -13.30
C ARG A 10 -4.40 -0.77 -13.43
N LYS A 11 -3.51 -0.25 -12.59
CA LYS A 11 -2.08 -0.57 -12.61
C LYS A 11 -1.72 -1.33 -11.33
N PRO A 12 -1.31 -2.60 -11.44
CA PRO A 12 -0.92 -3.35 -10.26
C PRO A 12 0.30 -2.70 -9.61
N VAL A 13 0.25 -2.55 -8.29
CA VAL A 13 1.38 -2.15 -7.47
C VAL A 13 2.07 -3.43 -6.96
N SER A 14 3.37 -3.35 -6.65
CA SER A 14 4.14 -4.51 -6.21
C SER A 14 3.59 -5.12 -4.91
N HIS A 15 3.78 -6.42 -4.71
CA HIS A 15 3.37 -7.16 -3.49
C HIS A 15 4.34 -6.93 -2.31
N ILE A 16 4.78 -5.69 -2.10
CA ILE A 16 5.63 -5.29 -0.97
C ILE A 16 4.87 -4.33 -0.05
N PRO A 17 5.32 -4.11 1.19
CA PRO A 17 4.74 -3.10 2.06
C PRO A 17 4.94 -1.68 1.51
N TYR A 18 3.88 -0.88 1.54
CA TYR A 18 3.88 0.54 1.25
C TYR A 18 3.27 1.32 2.40
N LEU A 19 3.59 2.61 2.49
CA LEU A 19 2.71 3.58 3.13
C LEU A 19 1.56 3.88 2.17
N VAL A 20 0.33 3.91 2.67
CA VAL A 20 -0.86 4.30 1.90
C VAL A 20 -1.64 5.37 2.64
N THR A 21 -2.38 6.17 1.89
CA THR A 21 -3.24 7.23 2.42
C THR A 21 -4.44 7.50 1.53
N ASN A 22 -5.54 7.91 2.15
CA ASN A 22 -6.69 8.49 1.48
C ASN A 22 -6.75 10.03 1.63
N GLY A 23 -5.90 10.63 2.47
CA GLY A 23 -5.91 12.05 2.86
C GLY A 23 -6.21 12.28 4.35
N ASP A 24 -6.92 11.35 4.99
CA ASP A 24 -7.32 11.44 6.40
C ASP A 24 -6.43 10.61 7.33
N TYR A 25 -5.83 9.53 6.81
CA TYR A 25 -4.90 8.67 7.56
C TYR A 25 -3.69 8.24 6.73
N VAL A 26 -2.65 7.79 7.43
CA VAL A 26 -1.48 7.14 6.84
C VAL A 26 -1.23 5.82 7.58
N LEU A 27 -1.15 4.71 6.86
CA LEU A 27 -0.89 3.38 7.43
C LEU A 27 -0.04 2.51 6.49
N LYS A 28 0.39 1.34 6.97
CA LYS A 28 1.13 0.36 6.17
C LYS A 28 0.15 -0.63 5.51
N ALA A 29 0.28 -0.86 4.21
CA ALA A 29 -0.52 -1.84 3.47
C ALA A 29 0.26 -2.51 2.33
N ILE A 30 -0.26 -3.63 1.82
CA ILE A 30 0.26 -4.36 0.67
C ILE A 30 -0.81 -4.36 -0.43
N HIS A 31 -0.41 -4.12 -1.68
CA HIS A 31 -1.29 -4.28 -2.84
C HIS A 31 -1.18 -5.71 -3.33
N ALA A 32 -2.25 -6.49 -3.19
CA ALA A 32 -2.25 -7.91 -3.50
C ALA A 32 -3.59 -8.38 -4.05
N ASN A 33 -3.59 -9.55 -4.70
CA ASN A 33 -4.82 -10.22 -5.11
C ASN A 33 -5.42 -11.01 -3.93
N TYR A 34 -6.55 -10.54 -3.41
CA TYR A 34 -7.30 -11.22 -2.36
C TYR A 34 -8.47 -11.98 -2.98
N ARG A 35 -8.62 -13.26 -2.64
CA ARG A 35 -9.55 -14.20 -3.29
C ARG A 35 -11.00 -13.69 -3.43
N GLU A 36 -11.48 -12.90 -2.48
CA GLU A 36 -12.89 -12.47 -2.39
C GLU A 36 -13.17 -11.12 -3.07
N VAL A 37 -12.16 -10.27 -3.23
CA VAL A 37 -12.33 -8.87 -3.67
C VAL A 37 -11.43 -8.50 -4.85
N GLY A 38 -10.55 -9.40 -5.26
CA GLY A 38 -9.56 -9.16 -6.30
C GLY A 38 -8.37 -8.33 -5.82
N TYR A 39 -7.74 -7.62 -6.75
CA TYR A 39 -6.52 -6.86 -6.50
C TYR A 39 -6.82 -5.55 -5.75
N THR A 40 -6.41 -5.47 -4.49
CA THR A 40 -6.70 -4.30 -3.63
C THR A 40 -5.61 -4.10 -2.56
N TRP A 41 -5.73 -3.03 -1.79
CA TRP A 41 -4.87 -2.74 -0.64
C TRP A 41 -5.42 -3.42 0.61
N GLY A 42 -4.54 -4.09 1.35
CA GLY A 42 -4.85 -4.64 2.67
C GLY A 42 -3.71 -4.45 3.66
N ASP A 43 -4.04 -4.28 4.93
CA ASP A 43 -3.07 -4.08 6.02
C ASP A 43 -2.41 -5.38 6.52
N GLY A 44 -2.87 -6.53 6.02
CA GLY A 44 -2.41 -7.86 6.43
C GLY A 44 -3.16 -8.44 7.64
N GLU A 45 -3.98 -7.65 8.33
CA GLU A 45 -4.74 -8.07 9.52
C GLU A 45 -6.24 -8.29 9.25
N ARG A 46 -6.65 -8.21 7.97
CA ARG A 46 -7.97 -8.52 7.37
C ARG A 46 -8.81 -7.28 6.99
N ALA A 47 -8.30 -6.06 7.14
CA ALA A 47 -8.99 -4.88 6.63
C ALA A 47 -8.61 -4.61 5.18
N PHE A 48 -9.62 -4.54 4.30
CA PHE A 48 -9.46 -3.99 2.96
C PHE A 48 -9.56 -2.47 3.02
N LEU A 49 -8.77 -1.80 2.18
CA LEU A 49 -8.66 -0.35 2.16
C LEU A 49 -9.12 0.18 0.80
N PRO A 50 -10.45 0.29 0.57
CA PRO A 50 -11.00 0.61 -0.74
C PRO A 50 -10.79 2.07 -1.17
N ASP A 51 -10.43 2.94 -0.25
CA ASP A 51 -10.38 4.40 -0.40
C ASP A 51 -8.95 4.96 -0.49
N VAL A 52 -7.94 4.10 -0.64
CA VAL A 52 -6.55 4.53 -0.87
C VAL A 52 -6.46 5.40 -2.12
N THR A 53 -5.88 6.60 -1.98
CA THR A 53 -5.67 7.54 -3.09
C THR A 53 -4.20 7.67 -3.47
N HIS A 54 -3.28 7.45 -2.52
CA HIS A 54 -1.84 7.54 -2.75
C HIS A 54 -1.09 6.46 -1.97
N TYR A 55 0.10 6.13 -2.48
CA TYR A 55 1.01 5.20 -1.85
C TYR A 55 2.47 5.67 -1.98
N ALA A 56 3.33 5.25 -1.08
CA ALA A 56 4.77 5.54 -1.12
C ALA A 56 5.56 4.33 -0.62
N GLU A 57 6.70 4.08 -1.25
CA GLU A 57 7.62 3.03 -0.79
C GLU A 57 8.09 3.37 0.62
N ILE A 58 8.09 2.37 1.49
CA ILE A 58 8.50 2.53 2.88
C ILE A 58 9.92 1.99 3.01
N ASN A 59 10.86 2.86 3.35
CA ASN A 59 12.20 2.41 3.74
C ASN A 59 12.08 1.90 5.18
N LEU A 60 11.83 0.60 5.37
CA LEU A 60 11.84 0.02 6.70
C LEU A 60 13.27 0.06 7.25
N PRO A 61 13.48 0.37 8.55
CA PRO A 61 14.80 0.47 9.17
C PRO A 61 15.55 -0.88 9.32
N GLY A 62 15.40 -1.81 8.37
CA GLY A 62 16.15 -3.05 8.26
C GLY A 62 16.53 -3.45 6.82
N GLU A 63 16.16 -2.64 5.82
CA GLU A 63 16.61 -2.82 4.41
C GLU A 63 17.82 -1.92 4.06
N VAL A 64 18.23 -1.07 5.00
CA VAL A 64 19.51 -0.36 4.96
C VAL A 64 20.54 -1.21 5.71
N ASP A 65 21.46 -1.79 4.95
CA ASP A 65 22.66 -2.56 5.35
C ASP A 65 22.45 -4.06 5.64
N GLN A 66 22.60 -4.87 4.59
CA GLN A 66 23.42 -6.10 4.62
C GLN A 66 24.48 -6.04 3.53
#